data_AF-A0A095X6X2-F1
#
_entry.id   AF-A0A095X6X2-F1
#
_cell.length_a   1.000
_cell.length_b   1.000
_cell.length_c   1.000
_cell.angle_alpha   90.00
_cell.angle_beta   90.00
_cell.angle_gamma   90.00
#
_symmetry.space_group_name_H-M   'P 1'
#
loop_
_entity.id
_entity.type
_entity.pdbx_description
1 polymer ?
#
loop_
_entity_poly.entity_id
_entity_poly.type
_entity_poly.pdbx_seq_one_letter_code
_entity_poly.pdbx_strand_id
1 'polypeptide(L)'
;MSEARREKNRSRRVVALSRIDRERLARGEISTPEEAVHNTDAPAVYPEKGSTPLRAVRKKKKTVSPGFTPHELDILSEVPPHFGKL
;
A
#
# COMPACT_ATOMS: atom_id res chain seq x y z
N MET A 1 -1.20 3.38 46.67
CA MET A 1 -0.95 2.75 45.35
C MET A 1 -1.04 3.86 44.32
N SER A 2 0.08 4.22 43.68
CA SER A 2 0.15 5.37 42.78
C SER A 2 0.54 4.85 41.40
N GLU A 3 -0.44 4.72 40.50
CA GLU A 3 -0.22 4.27 39.13
C GLU A 3 0.48 5.38 38.33
N ALA A 4 1.78 5.20 38.09
CA ALA A 4 2.52 6.01 37.13
C ALA A 4 2.01 5.69 35.72
N ARG A 5 1.22 6.60 35.13
CA ARG A 5 0.85 6.53 33.71
C ARG A 5 2.12 6.60 32.86
N ARG A 6 2.57 5.45 32.37
CA ARG A 6 3.60 5.35 31.32
C ARG A 6 3.01 5.93 30.05
N GLU A 7 3.23 7.22 29.84
CA GLU A 7 2.88 7.89 28.59
C GLU A 7 3.74 7.29 27.47
N LYS A 8 3.09 6.47 26.64
CA LYS A 8 3.75 5.71 25.59
C LYS A 8 4.26 6.71 24.55
N ASN A 9 5.56 6.96 24.56
CA ASN A 9 6.23 7.93 23.68
C ASN A 9 5.97 7.54 22.22
N ARG A 10 4.98 8.19 21.58
CA ARG A 10 4.62 7.92 20.18
C ARG A 10 5.68 8.59 19.30
N SER A 11 6.36 7.81 18.47
CA SER A 11 7.29 8.34 17.48
C SER A 11 6.59 9.39 16.61
N ARG A 12 7.12 10.61 16.58
CA ARG A 12 6.63 11.67 15.70
C ARG A 12 7.02 11.33 14.26
N ARG A 13 6.04 11.39 13.37
CA ARG A 13 6.28 11.24 11.93
C ARG A 13 6.87 12.57 11.43
N VAL A 14 7.96 12.49 10.68
CA VAL A 14 8.63 13.65 10.07
C VAL A 14 8.53 13.49 8.56
N VAL A 15 8.12 14.55 7.86
CA VAL A 15 8.01 14.60 6.41
C VAL A 15 9.07 15.56 5.89
N ALA A 16 10.00 15.06 5.07
CA ALA A 16 11.01 15.89 4.41
C ALA A 16 10.44 16.40 3.08
N LEU A 17 10.38 17.73 2.92
CA LEU A 17 9.86 18.37 1.71
C LEU A 17 10.99 18.83 0.79
N SER A 18 10.76 18.74 -0.52
CA SER A 18 11.64 19.37 -1.51
C SER A 18 11.66 20.89 -1.33
N ARG A 19 12.61 21.59 -1.97
CA ARG A 19 12.61 23.07 -1.94
C ARG A 19 11.34 23.64 -2.57
N ILE A 20 10.94 23.09 -3.71
CA ILE A 20 9.76 23.53 -4.47
C ILE A 20 8.50 23.34 -3.62
N ASP A 21 8.32 22.17 -3.01
CA ASP A 21 7.12 21.89 -2.20
C ASP A 21 7.05 22.76 -0.94
N ARG A 22 8.20 23.14 -0.35
CA ARG A 22 8.23 24.14 0.74
C ARG A 22 7.73 25.50 0.29
N GLU A 23 8.13 25.94 -0.91
CA GLU A 23 7.65 27.21 -1.49
C GLU A 23 6.15 27.14 -1.80
N ARG A 24 5.67 26.01 -2.33
CA ARG A 24 4.24 25.77 -2.60
C ARG A 24 3.41 25.78 -1.32
N LEU A 25 3.89 25.17 -0.24
CA LEU A 25 3.27 25.21 1.08
C LEU A 25 3.22 26.64 1.64
N ALA A 26 4.32 27.39 1.52
CA ALA A 26 4.37 28.78 1.98
C ALA A 26 3.43 29.72 1.19
N ARG A 27 3.20 29.42 -0.09
CA ARG A 27 2.23 30.13 -0.95
C ARG A 27 0.78 29.68 -0.73
N GLY A 28 0.55 28.60 0.02
CA GLY A 28 -0.77 28.03 0.22
C GLY A 28 -1.33 27.24 -0.97
N GLU A 29 -0.49 26.83 -1.92
CA GLU A 29 -0.89 25.94 -3.02
C GLU A 29 -1.18 24.52 -2.52
N ILE A 30 -0.51 24.12 -1.43
CA ILE A 30 -0.76 22.88 -0.69
C ILE A 30 -1.02 23.23 0.77
N SER A 31 -1.96 22.54 1.39
CA SER A 31 -2.44 22.84 2.74
C SER A 31 -1.62 22.12 3.81
N THR A 32 -1.06 20.96 3.47
CA THR A 32 -0.30 20.11 4.41
C THR A 32 0.97 19.53 3.78
N PRO A 33 2.03 19.27 4.56
CA PRO A 33 3.22 18.57 4.07
C PRO A 33 2.92 17.19 3.47
N GLU A 34 1.90 16.50 3.99
CA GLU A 34 1.48 15.19 3.53
C GLU A 34 0.94 15.22 2.09
N GLU A 35 0.24 16.29 1.69
CA GLU A 35 -0.25 16.44 0.31
C GLU A 35 0.90 16.42 -0.70
N ALA A 36 2.06 16.99 -0.36
CA ALA A 36 3.23 16.96 -1.24
C ALA A 36 3.71 15.53 -1.54
N VAL A 37 3.61 14.62 -0.57
CA VAL A 37 4.02 13.22 -0.71
C VAL A 37 3.02 12.44 -1.56
N HIS A 38 1.73 12.72 -1.41
CA HIS A 38 0.66 11.97 -2.07
C HIS A 38 0.33 12.44 -3.49
N ASN A 39 0.95 13.53 -3.98
CA ASN A 39 0.71 14.07 -5.32
C ASN A 39 0.95 13.08 -6.47
N THR A 40 1.72 12.01 -6.25
CA THR A 40 2.00 10.96 -7.25
C THR A 40 1.42 9.60 -6.90
N ASP A 41 0.81 9.45 -5.72
CA ASP A 41 0.19 8.20 -5.34
C ASP A 41 -1.09 8.00 -6.15
N ALA A 42 -1.29 6.78 -6.67
CA ALA A 42 -2.57 6.42 -7.26
C ALA A 42 -3.68 6.61 -6.22
N PRO A 43 -4.87 7.11 -6.60
CA PRO A 43 -5.97 7.29 -5.66
C PRO A 43 -6.26 5.95 -4.98
N ALA A 44 -6.56 5.99 -3.68
CA ALA A 44 -6.95 4.80 -2.94
C ALA A 44 -8.14 4.14 -3.67
N VAL A 45 -7.91 2.94 -4.21
CA VAL A 45 -8.97 2.13 -4.81
C VAL A 45 -9.83 1.63 -3.66
N TYR A 46 -10.85 2.42 -3.31
CA TYR A 46 -11.86 1.96 -2.39
C TYR A 46 -12.70 0.91 -3.11
N PRO A 47 -12.85 -0.29 -2.53
CA PRO A 47 -13.88 -1.21 -3.01
C PRO A 47 -15.23 -0.49 -3.02
N GLU A 48 -15.90 -0.45 -4.18
CA GLU A 48 -17.31 -0.01 -4.35
C GLU A 48 -18.16 -0.55 -3.18
N LYS A 49 -19.06 0.26 -2.61
CA LYS A 49 -19.89 -0.13 -1.45
C LYS A 49 -20.59 -1.46 -1.74
N GLY A 50 -20.07 -2.53 -1.15
CA GLY A 50 -20.44 -3.92 -1.46
C GLY A 50 -19.23 -4.85 -1.62
N SER A 51 -18.04 -4.31 -1.87
CA SER A 51 -16.78 -5.02 -1.74
C SER A 51 -16.19 -4.77 -0.35
N THR A 52 -15.92 -5.85 0.35
CA THR A 52 -15.40 -5.85 1.72
C THR A 52 -14.02 -5.17 1.76
N PRO A 53 -13.68 -4.45 2.85
CA PRO A 53 -12.39 -3.81 2.94
C PRO A 53 -11.34 -4.91 2.97
N LEU A 54 -10.54 -5.02 1.91
CA LEU A 54 -9.39 -5.92 1.88
C LEU A 54 -8.35 -5.34 2.83
N ARG A 55 -8.57 -5.64 4.11
CA ARG A 55 -7.56 -5.70 5.14
C ARG A 55 -6.44 -6.55 4.58
N ALA A 56 -5.35 -5.87 4.30
CA ALA A 56 -4.01 -6.38 4.10
C ALA A 56 -3.85 -7.85 4.55
N VAL A 57 -3.43 -8.67 3.58
CA VAL A 57 -2.55 -9.81 3.78
C VAL A 57 -3.17 -11.00 4.55
N ARG A 58 -3.35 -12.11 3.80
CA ARG A 58 -3.61 -13.52 4.20
C ARG A 58 -5.07 -14.00 4.09
N LYS A 59 -5.36 -14.80 3.05
CA LYS A 59 -5.41 -16.27 3.13
C LYS A 59 -5.80 -16.91 1.80
N LYS A 60 -5.26 -18.11 1.61
CA LYS A 60 -5.33 -19.02 0.48
C LYS A 60 -6.75 -19.48 0.09
N LYS A 61 -6.86 -19.78 -1.21
CA LYS A 61 -7.66 -20.81 -1.91
C LYS A 61 -9.19 -20.68 -1.88
N LYS A 62 -9.75 -20.28 -3.03
CA LYS A 62 -10.90 -20.99 -3.61
C LYS A 62 -10.44 -21.73 -4.85
N THR A 63 -10.55 -23.04 -4.77
CA THR A 63 -10.43 -24.01 -5.86
C THR A 63 -11.49 -23.75 -6.92
N VAL A 64 -11.06 -23.32 -8.10
CA VAL A 64 -11.67 -23.66 -9.38
C VAL A 64 -10.50 -24.03 -10.28
N SER A 65 -10.46 -25.28 -10.74
CA SER A 65 -9.45 -25.79 -11.65
C SER A 65 -9.48 -25.02 -12.99
N PRO A 66 -8.32 -24.83 -13.64
CA PRO A 66 -8.12 -23.79 -14.62
C PRO A 66 -8.35 -24.29 -16.04
N GLY A 67 -8.97 -23.47 -16.88
CA GLY A 67 -8.58 -23.45 -18.28
C GLY A 67 -7.49 -22.40 -18.38
N PHE A 68 -6.22 -22.80 -18.30
CA PHE A 68 -5.13 -21.85 -18.54
C PHE A 68 -5.24 -21.34 -19.97
N THR A 69 -5.10 -20.03 -20.15
CA THR A 69 -5.03 -19.47 -21.50
C THR A 69 -3.72 -19.92 -22.18
N PRO A 70 -3.63 -19.94 -23.52
CA PRO A 70 -2.39 -20.30 -24.21
C PRO A 70 -1.17 -19.50 -23.72
N HIS A 71 -1.37 -18.22 -23.42
CA HIS A 71 -0.32 -17.35 -22.89
C HIS A 71 0.12 -17.72 -21.46
N GLU A 72 -0.81 -18.16 -20.63
CA GLU A 72 -0.48 -18.64 -19.27
C GLU A 72 0.33 -19.94 -19.30
N LEU A 73 0.08 -20.81 -20.30
CA LEU A 73 0.89 -22.01 -20.51
C LEU A 73 2.33 -21.67 -20.91
N ASP A 74 2.53 -20.66 -21.77
CA ASP A 74 3.87 -20.19 -22.14
C ASP A 74 4.63 -19.68 -20.91
N ILE A 75 3.98 -18.88 -20.07
CA ILE A 75 4.58 -18.37 -18.82
C ILE A 75 4.96 -19.53 -17.87
N LEU A 76 4.10 -20.53 -17.76
CA LEU A 76 4.36 -21.71 -16.92
C LEU A 76 5.48 -22.60 -17.46
N SER A 77 5.75 -22.54 -18.77
CA SER A 77 6.85 -23.28 -19.40
C SER A 77 8.23 -22.69 -19.08
N GLU A 78 8.30 -21.40 -18.76
CA GLU A 78 9.54 -20.68 -18.48
C GLU A 78 9.89 -20.62 -16.98
N VAL A 79 9.17 -21.34 -16.12
CA VAL A 79 9.33 -21.26 -14.65
C VAL A 79 10.70 -21.82 -14.22
N PRO A 80 11.57 -21.01 -13.59
CA PRO A 80 12.89 -21.47 -13.15
C PRO A 80 12.82 -22.56 -12.07
N PRO A 81 13.83 -23.45 -11.97
CA PRO A 81 13.78 -24.63 -11.10
C PRO A 81 13.71 -24.33 -9.59
N HIS A 82 14.01 -23.10 -9.17
CA HIS A 82 13.97 -22.67 -7.77
C HIS A 82 12.58 -22.17 -7.30
N PHE A 83 11.61 -22.04 -8.21
CA PHE A 83 10.26 -21.56 -7.88
C PHE A 83 9.37 -22.63 -7.20
N GLY A 84 9.78 -23.90 -7.21
CA GLY A 84 9.00 -25.00 -6.64
C GLY A 84 7.84 -25.44 -7.55
N LYS A 85 6.95 -26.30 -7.05
CA LYS A 85 5.77 -26.79 -7.79
C LYS A 85 4.62 -25.81 -7.61
N LEU A 86 4.18 -25.18 -8.71
CA LEU A 86 3.00 -24.31 -8.79
C LEU A 86 1.69 -25.11 -8.79
#